data_AF-A0A316AAD0-F1
#
_entry.id   AF-A0A316AAD0-F1
#
_cell.length_a   1.000
_cell.length_b   1.000
_cell.length_c   1.000
_cell.angle_alpha   90.00
_cell.angle_beta   90.00
_cell.angle_gamma   90.00
#
_symmetry.space_group_name_H-M   'P 1'
#
loop_
_entity.id
_entity.type
_entity.pdbx_description
1 polymer ?
#
loop_
_entity_poly.entity_id
_entity_poly.type
_entity_poly.pdbx_seq_one_letter_code
_entity_poly.pdbx_strand_id
1 'polypeptide(L)'
;MGGLRLLIHSFADMTTERARRVGLAYDAHPQLRPHKVGGDPARIKVEQSMEAVIAKTGLPIDWLTVRGDVDDDTYESGQISLYPGRGGAIGTEDAQKEMNYLLVGNHIEHRWNATTMSQSCALQEAVGLLIDLAQAMDASYGYLDADPSPVSRENPSPTPTSGLQGVFWLNYYGRAIVEAKPALRSLPFAQAAGEHALLVQTATSPWESPDSHPSADVTTVRTLFGEAAFRFRQSNRALPGVEQHLAASPGPMEMPWVAWERDKDLARRGRRYRAARRRLEQATALAGTRQLGASAVEWSTSLDTSDWEAFTKHLSRRLRGDFTSPLGKAAVAVAQLAPLDEEDSVLLDTVHGTVRFGWSTSDLDVVDVTVHGSPPVVEVCGAWFEPS
;
A
#
# COMPACT_ATOMS: atom_id res chain seq x y z
N MET A 1 0.91 -27.02 29.14
CA MET A 1 1.42 -25.72 28.67
C MET A 1 0.50 -25.26 27.56
N GLY A 2 0.23 -23.95 27.43
CA GLY A 2 -0.52 -23.40 26.29
C GLY A 2 0.38 -23.26 25.05
N GLY A 3 -0.18 -22.76 23.95
CA GLY A 3 0.60 -22.34 22.80
C GLY A 3 1.34 -21.02 23.04
N LEU A 4 1.97 -20.49 21.99
CA LEU A 4 2.64 -19.20 21.99
C LEU A 4 2.29 -18.43 20.70
N ARG A 5 2.07 -17.13 20.83
CA ARG A 5 1.80 -16.22 19.73
C ARG A 5 2.93 -15.19 19.60
N LEU A 6 3.35 -14.96 18.37
CA LEU A 6 4.23 -13.87 17.96
C LEU A 6 3.45 -12.87 17.12
N LEU A 7 3.68 -11.58 17.35
CA LEU A 7 3.21 -10.53 16.45
C LEU A 7 4.24 -9.40 16.36
N ILE A 8 4.51 -8.93 15.14
CA ILE A 8 5.47 -7.86 14.85
C ILE A 8 4.83 -6.88 13.86
N HIS A 9 5.04 -5.58 14.09
CA HIS A 9 4.65 -4.48 13.22
C HIS A 9 5.86 -3.65 12.79
N SER A 10 5.87 -3.21 11.54
CA SER A 10 6.87 -2.30 10.99
C SER A 10 6.25 -1.27 10.06
N PHE A 11 6.76 -0.03 10.11
CA PHE A 11 6.49 1.01 9.11
C PHE A 11 7.72 1.26 8.21
N ALA A 12 8.73 0.39 8.30
CA ALA A 12 9.90 0.47 7.43
C ALA A 12 9.50 0.23 5.97
N ASP A 13 10.21 0.88 5.06
CA ASP A 13 10.10 0.60 3.64
C ASP A 13 10.54 -0.85 3.36
N MET A 14 9.64 -1.61 2.75
CA MET A 14 9.83 -3.01 2.46
C MET A 14 10.22 -3.20 1.00
N THR A 15 11.46 -3.66 0.83
CA THR A 15 12.04 -4.03 -0.45
C THR A 15 12.18 -5.55 -0.53
N THR A 16 12.37 -6.09 -1.74
CA THR A 16 12.67 -7.51 -1.92
C THR A 16 13.87 -7.94 -1.06
N GLU A 17 14.90 -7.10 -0.95
CA GLU A 17 16.07 -7.40 -0.13
C GLU A 17 15.74 -7.46 1.36
N ARG A 18 14.89 -6.56 1.86
CA ARG A 18 14.42 -6.62 3.25
C ARG A 18 13.54 -7.85 3.49
N ALA A 19 12.67 -8.20 2.56
CA ALA A 19 11.88 -9.43 2.64
C ALA A 19 12.76 -10.68 2.62
N ARG A 20 13.85 -10.70 1.85
CA ARG A 20 14.83 -11.81 1.87
C ARG A 20 15.51 -11.93 3.24
N ARG A 21 15.82 -10.82 3.91
CA ARG A 21 16.31 -10.83 5.31
C ARG A 21 15.29 -11.41 6.29
N VAL A 22 13.99 -11.16 6.08
CA VAL A 22 12.92 -11.84 6.84
C VAL A 22 12.96 -13.35 6.56
N GLY A 23 13.17 -13.77 5.31
CA GLY A 23 13.37 -15.18 4.98
C GLY A 23 14.59 -15.80 5.69
N LEU A 24 15.71 -15.08 5.74
CA LEU A 24 16.91 -15.51 6.47
C LEU A 24 16.66 -15.66 7.98
N ALA A 25 15.87 -14.77 8.58
CA ALA A 25 15.47 -14.89 9.99
C ALA A 25 14.69 -16.20 10.23
N TYR A 26 13.75 -16.57 9.36
CA TYR A 26 13.10 -17.89 9.47
C TYR A 26 14.07 -19.05 9.26
N ASP A 27 15.05 -18.90 8.37
CA ASP A 27 16.01 -19.95 8.05
C ASP A 27 17.02 -20.20 9.18
N ALA A 28 17.29 -19.19 10.01
CA ALA A 28 18.05 -19.32 11.26
C ALA A 28 17.28 -20.11 12.33
N HIS A 29 15.95 -20.17 12.24
CA HIS A 29 15.05 -20.83 13.19
C HIS A 29 14.20 -21.92 12.54
N PRO A 30 14.80 -22.99 11.98
CA PRO A 30 14.10 -24.00 11.19
C PRO A 30 13.03 -24.77 12.00
N GLN A 31 13.18 -24.82 13.33
CA GLN A 31 12.21 -25.44 14.24
C GLN A 31 10.90 -24.65 14.39
N LEU A 32 10.83 -23.40 13.94
CA LEU A 32 9.61 -22.59 14.03
C LEU A 32 9.16 -22.07 12.66
N ARG A 33 9.98 -22.27 11.62
CA ARG A 33 9.70 -21.87 10.24
C ARG A 33 8.43 -22.53 9.69
N PRO A 34 7.60 -21.81 8.92
CA PRO A 34 6.48 -22.41 8.21
C PRO A 34 6.91 -23.52 7.24
N HIS A 35 6.07 -24.54 7.07
CA HIS A 35 6.26 -25.58 6.05
C HIS A 35 5.66 -25.18 4.70
N LYS A 36 4.54 -24.45 4.74
CA LYS A 36 3.86 -23.90 3.57
C LYS A 36 3.52 -22.43 3.78
N VAL A 37 3.53 -21.67 2.69
CA VAL A 37 3.15 -20.25 2.65
C VAL A 37 2.33 -19.94 1.38
N GLY A 38 1.74 -18.75 1.28
CA GLY A 38 1.02 -18.26 0.10
C GLY A 38 -0.38 -17.76 0.45
N GLY A 39 -1.25 -17.56 -0.54
CA GLY A 39 -2.63 -17.10 -0.32
C GLY A 39 -3.51 -18.12 0.42
N ASP A 40 -4.83 -17.97 0.34
CA ASP A 40 -5.77 -18.91 0.96
C ASP A 40 -6.22 -20.01 -0.04
N PRO A 41 -5.83 -21.29 0.14
CA PRO A 41 -4.96 -21.83 1.19
C PRO A 41 -3.46 -21.78 0.81
N ALA A 42 -2.58 -21.84 1.82
CA ALA A 42 -1.13 -21.80 1.64
C ALA A 42 -0.62 -23.04 0.85
N ARG A 43 0.00 -22.81 -0.31
CA ARG A 43 0.36 -23.87 -1.28
C ARG A 43 1.85 -23.94 -1.62
N ILE A 44 2.61 -22.90 -1.34
CA ILE A 44 4.04 -22.82 -1.68
C ILE A 44 4.82 -23.52 -0.58
N LYS A 45 5.55 -24.58 -0.93
CA LYS A 45 6.41 -25.28 0.04
C LYS A 45 7.64 -24.43 0.35
N VAL A 46 7.99 -24.32 1.62
CA VAL A 46 9.20 -23.64 2.09
C VAL A 46 10.43 -24.56 2.03
N GLU A 47 10.21 -25.88 2.10
CA GLU A 47 11.25 -26.91 2.10
C GLU A 47 12.42 -26.56 3.05
N GLN A 48 13.55 -26.09 2.51
CA GLN A 48 14.76 -25.80 3.27
C GLN A 48 15.03 -24.32 3.50
N SER A 49 14.36 -23.41 2.78
CA SER A 49 14.65 -21.97 2.87
C SER A 49 13.46 -21.09 2.52
N MET A 50 13.05 -20.26 3.47
CA MET A 50 12.07 -19.19 3.28
C MET A 50 12.67 -18.05 2.47
N GLU A 51 13.97 -17.75 2.63
CA GLU A 51 14.67 -16.77 1.79
C GLU A 51 14.57 -17.13 0.30
N ALA A 52 14.82 -18.39 -0.05
CA ALA A 52 14.76 -18.84 -1.43
C ALA A 52 13.34 -18.73 -2.02
N VAL A 53 12.31 -18.99 -1.20
CA VAL A 53 10.91 -18.80 -1.61
C VAL A 53 10.62 -17.34 -1.90
N ILE A 54 11.02 -16.43 -1.01
CA ILE A 54 10.83 -14.98 -1.19
C ILE A 54 11.61 -14.48 -2.41
N ALA A 55 12.86 -14.92 -2.58
CA ALA A 55 13.68 -14.56 -3.74
C ALA A 55 13.02 -14.98 -5.07
N LYS A 56 12.36 -16.13 -5.09
CA LYS A 56 11.67 -16.66 -6.28
C LYS A 56 10.32 -16.01 -6.55
N THR A 57 9.56 -15.69 -5.51
CA THR A 57 8.14 -15.31 -5.63
C THR A 57 7.87 -13.82 -5.40
N GLY A 58 8.85 -13.09 -4.87
CA GLY A 58 8.74 -11.67 -4.55
C GLY A 58 8.25 -11.44 -3.12
N LEU A 59 7.70 -10.25 -2.89
CA LEU A 59 7.24 -9.82 -1.57
C LEU A 59 6.10 -10.72 -1.05
N PRO A 60 6.16 -11.16 0.22
CA PRO A 60 5.10 -11.96 0.82
C PRO A 60 3.93 -11.08 1.23
N ILE A 61 3.06 -10.78 0.27
CA ILE A 61 1.84 -9.99 0.46
C ILE A 61 0.69 -10.93 0.84
N ASP A 62 0.13 -10.73 2.03
CA ASP A 62 -1.00 -11.51 2.56
C ASP A 62 -0.79 -13.03 2.51
N TRP A 63 0.42 -13.47 2.82
CA TRP A 63 0.70 -14.90 2.90
C TRP A 63 0.20 -15.48 4.20
N LEU A 64 -0.71 -16.44 4.11
CA LEU A 64 -0.97 -17.39 5.18
C LEU A 64 0.22 -18.34 5.31
N THR A 65 0.52 -18.71 6.55
CA THR A 65 1.59 -19.65 6.87
C THR A 65 1.01 -20.88 7.55
N VAL A 66 1.53 -22.06 7.21
CA VAL A 66 1.10 -23.33 7.80
C VAL A 66 2.33 -24.14 8.19
N ARG A 67 2.34 -24.63 9.44
CA ARG A 67 3.40 -25.48 9.98
C ARG A 67 2.89 -26.87 10.38
N GLY A 68 1.75 -26.99 11.05
CA GLY A 68 1.10 -28.27 11.36
C GLY A 68 0.08 -28.72 10.31
N ASP A 69 -0.13 -30.02 10.15
CA ASP A 69 -1.15 -30.56 9.23
C ASP A 69 -2.58 -30.32 9.75
N VAL A 70 -3.55 -30.43 8.84
CA VAL A 70 -4.96 -29.97 8.96
C VAL A 70 -5.84 -30.88 9.83
N ASP A 71 -5.25 -31.69 10.71
CA ASP A 71 -6.02 -32.38 11.75
C ASP A 71 -6.13 -31.42 12.95
N ASP A 72 -7.37 -31.13 13.35
CA ASP A 72 -7.83 -30.00 14.19
C ASP A 72 -7.01 -29.73 15.46
N ASP A 73 -6.31 -30.73 15.99
CA ASP A 73 -5.54 -30.63 17.25
C ASP A 73 -4.09 -30.14 17.07
N THR A 74 -3.61 -29.95 15.83
CA THR A 74 -2.21 -29.57 15.56
C THR A 74 -2.01 -28.37 14.64
N TYR A 75 -3.08 -27.66 14.27
CA TYR A 75 -3.00 -26.55 13.33
C TYR A 75 -2.18 -25.37 13.88
N GLU A 76 -1.01 -25.16 13.28
CA GLU A 76 -0.13 -24.02 13.54
C GLU A 76 -0.11 -23.11 12.32
N SER A 77 -0.47 -21.85 12.53
CA SER A 77 -0.66 -20.90 11.45
C SER A 77 -0.27 -19.48 11.82
N GLY A 78 -0.29 -18.63 10.81
CA GLY A 78 0.13 -17.25 10.91
C GLY A 78 -0.14 -16.50 9.60
N GLN A 79 0.27 -15.25 9.58
CA GLN A 79 0.17 -14.36 8.43
C GLN A 79 1.46 -13.55 8.30
N ILE A 80 1.94 -13.41 7.07
CA ILE A 80 3.04 -12.53 6.69
C ILE A 80 2.49 -11.53 5.67
N SER A 81 2.53 -10.26 6.02
CA SER A 81 2.01 -9.17 5.20
C SER A 81 3.09 -8.10 5.04
N LEU A 82 3.95 -8.32 4.06
CA LEU A 82 5.05 -7.44 3.68
C LEU A 82 4.71 -6.79 2.33
N TYR A 83 4.06 -5.64 2.37
CA TYR A 83 3.68 -4.89 1.17
C TYR A 83 4.83 -4.05 0.67
N PRO A 84 4.94 -3.78 -0.64
CA PRO A 84 5.92 -2.83 -1.15
C PRO A 84 5.73 -1.47 -0.48
N GLY A 85 6.82 -0.77 -0.18
CA GLY A 85 6.70 0.52 0.47
C GLY A 85 6.50 0.40 1.99
N ARG A 86 5.74 1.36 2.54
CA ARG A 86 5.50 1.53 3.98
C ARG A 86 4.44 0.58 4.57
N GLY A 87 4.06 -0.47 3.85
CA GLY A 87 3.12 -1.48 4.31
C GLY A 87 1.70 -1.31 3.77
N GLY A 88 0.72 -1.89 4.47
CA GLY A 88 -0.69 -1.85 4.08
C GLY A 88 -1.40 -0.57 4.54
N ALA A 89 -2.53 -0.26 3.91
CA ALA A 89 -3.43 0.81 4.35
C ALA A 89 -4.89 0.36 4.33
N ILE A 90 -5.68 0.92 5.24
CA ILE A 90 -7.14 0.79 5.25
C ILE A 90 -7.72 2.12 4.80
N GLY A 91 -8.48 2.10 3.70
CA GLY A 91 -9.25 3.25 3.24
C GLY A 91 -10.65 3.24 3.85
N THR A 92 -11.05 4.34 4.46
CA THR A 92 -12.43 4.59 4.91
C THR A 92 -12.99 5.81 4.21
N GLU A 93 -14.15 5.65 3.60
CA GLU A 93 -14.89 6.76 2.98
C GLU A 93 -15.63 7.53 4.09
N ASP A 94 -15.45 8.85 4.13
CA ASP A 94 -16.20 9.70 5.06
C ASP A 94 -17.59 10.10 4.52
N ALA A 95 -18.32 10.90 5.30
CA ALA A 95 -19.66 11.36 4.94
C ALA A 95 -19.68 12.25 3.68
N GLN A 96 -18.54 12.83 3.29
CA GLN A 96 -18.34 13.68 2.13
C GLN A 96 -17.87 12.90 0.90
N LYS A 97 -17.73 11.57 1.01
CA LYS A 97 -17.17 10.67 -0.02
C LYS A 97 -15.69 10.88 -0.29
N GLU A 98 -14.97 11.47 0.66
CA GLU A 98 -13.53 11.58 0.61
C GLU A 98 -12.90 10.34 1.26
N MET A 99 -11.83 9.84 0.64
CA MET A 99 -11.11 8.67 1.14
C MET A 99 -10.12 9.12 2.22
N ASN A 100 -10.29 8.61 3.43
CA ASN A 100 -9.32 8.73 4.51
C ASN A 100 -8.54 7.43 4.64
N TYR A 101 -7.21 7.51 4.73
CA TYR A 101 -6.35 6.34 4.81
C TYR A 101 -5.70 6.21 6.18
N LEU A 102 -5.76 5.01 6.74
CA LEU A 102 -5.02 4.61 7.92
C LEU A 102 -3.85 3.71 7.50
N LEU A 103 -2.62 4.12 7.76
CA LEU A 103 -1.44 3.28 7.55
C LEU A 103 -1.40 2.18 8.61
N VAL A 104 -1.47 0.92 8.17
CA VAL A 104 -1.41 -0.27 9.05
C VAL A 104 0.02 -0.81 9.18
N GLY A 105 0.86 -0.53 8.17
CA GLY A 105 2.23 -1.00 8.13
C GLY A 105 2.35 -2.45 7.66
N ASN A 106 3.58 -2.96 7.70
CA ASN A 106 3.92 -4.37 7.50
C ASN A 106 3.70 -5.13 8.80
N HIS A 107 3.26 -6.39 8.74
CA HIS A 107 3.12 -7.20 9.93
C HIS A 107 3.40 -8.68 9.68
N ILE A 108 3.81 -9.35 10.77
CA ILE A 108 3.97 -10.79 10.85
C ILE A 108 3.27 -11.27 12.10
N GLU A 109 2.41 -12.28 11.99
CA GLU A 109 1.81 -13.01 13.09
C GLU A 109 2.11 -14.51 12.95
N HIS A 110 2.49 -15.16 14.05
CA HIS A 110 2.62 -16.63 14.13
C HIS A 110 1.97 -17.16 15.39
N ARG A 111 1.42 -18.37 15.31
CA ARG A 111 0.90 -19.14 16.43
C ARG A 111 1.46 -20.55 16.40
N TRP A 112 2.08 -20.93 17.49
CA TRP A 112 2.58 -22.27 17.73
C TRP A 112 1.77 -22.93 18.83
N ASN A 113 1.47 -24.21 18.65
CA ASN A 113 0.66 -24.95 19.60
C ASN A 113 1.49 -25.37 20.83
N ALA A 114 0.79 -25.90 21.84
CA ALA A 114 1.40 -26.36 23.08
C ALA A 114 2.46 -27.45 22.87
N THR A 115 2.22 -28.36 21.91
CA THR A 115 3.12 -29.48 21.62
C THR A 115 4.47 -28.97 21.11
N THR A 116 4.48 -28.07 20.13
CA THR A 116 5.71 -27.44 19.64
C THR A 116 6.41 -26.65 20.75
N MET A 117 5.67 -25.88 21.54
CA MET A 117 6.26 -25.09 22.63
C MET A 117 6.80 -25.92 23.80
N SER A 118 6.41 -27.20 23.90
CA SER A 118 6.97 -28.15 24.86
C SER A 118 8.28 -28.82 24.42
N GLN A 119 8.69 -28.64 23.16
CA GLN A 119 9.95 -29.17 22.65
C GLN A 119 11.14 -28.43 23.29
N SER A 120 12.24 -29.16 23.50
CA SER A 120 13.48 -28.58 24.02
C SER A 120 13.91 -27.39 23.15
N CYS A 121 14.23 -26.27 23.80
CA CYS A 121 14.68 -25.02 23.19
C CYS A 121 13.65 -24.23 22.35
N ALA A 122 12.42 -24.72 22.15
CA ALA A 122 11.41 -24.03 21.31
C ALA A 122 11.10 -22.60 21.79
N LEU A 123 11.08 -22.38 23.11
CA LEU A 123 10.92 -21.03 23.67
C LEU A 123 12.11 -20.11 23.34
N GLN A 124 13.33 -20.63 23.40
CA GLN A 124 14.54 -19.85 23.09
C GLN A 124 14.61 -19.54 21.59
N GLU A 125 14.22 -20.49 20.74
CA GLU A 125 14.05 -20.30 19.30
C GLU A 125 13.00 -19.23 19.00
N ALA A 126 11.88 -19.19 19.73
CA ALA A 126 10.84 -18.18 19.52
C ALA A 126 11.33 -16.77 19.89
N VAL A 127 12.12 -16.65 20.96
CA VAL A 127 12.77 -15.39 21.35
C VAL A 127 13.78 -14.95 20.29
N GLY A 128 14.62 -15.87 19.81
CA GLY A 128 15.57 -15.59 18.73
C GLY A 128 14.85 -15.12 17.46
N LEU A 129 13.81 -15.84 17.05
CA LEU A 129 13.03 -15.51 15.88
C LEU A 129 12.33 -14.15 16.00
N LEU A 130 11.79 -13.79 17.17
CA LEU A 130 11.25 -12.46 17.42
C LEU A 130 12.31 -11.38 17.15
N ILE A 131 13.52 -11.53 17.69
CA ILE A 131 14.59 -10.55 17.56
C ILE A 131 15.03 -10.43 16.09
N ASP A 132 15.28 -11.56 15.43
CA ASP A 132 15.78 -11.60 14.06
C ASP A 132 14.74 -11.05 13.07
N LEU A 133 13.46 -11.39 13.25
CA LEU A 133 12.37 -10.81 12.45
C LEU A 133 12.25 -9.30 12.72
N ALA A 134 12.28 -8.89 13.99
CA ALA A 134 12.15 -7.49 14.36
C ALA A 134 13.29 -6.63 13.77
N GLN A 135 14.52 -7.14 13.75
CA GLN A 135 15.66 -6.47 13.13
C GLN A 135 15.57 -6.49 11.61
N ALA A 136 15.21 -7.62 10.99
CA ALA A 136 15.04 -7.72 9.54
C ALA A 136 13.98 -6.72 9.02
N MET A 137 12.88 -6.57 9.75
CA MET A 137 11.80 -5.65 9.41
C MET A 137 12.04 -4.21 9.83
N ASP A 138 13.07 -3.93 10.65
CA ASP A 138 13.18 -2.66 11.39
C ASP A 138 11.85 -2.32 12.10
N ALA A 139 11.45 -3.25 12.94
CA ALA A 139 10.14 -3.26 13.57
C ALA A 139 9.96 -2.05 14.49
N SER A 140 8.73 -1.56 14.50
CA SER A 140 8.27 -0.52 15.42
C SER A 140 7.85 -1.09 16.76
N TYR A 141 7.24 -2.28 16.74
CA TYR A 141 6.76 -2.97 17.93
C TYR A 141 6.58 -4.46 17.63
N GLY A 142 6.74 -5.31 18.63
CA GLY A 142 6.37 -6.73 18.54
C GLY A 142 6.30 -7.36 19.92
N TYR A 143 5.79 -8.58 20.02
CA TYR A 143 5.70 -9.28 21.29
C TYR A 143 5.58 -10.80 21.14
N LEU A 144 5.83 -11.52 22.24
CA LEU A 144 5.46 -12.90 22.46
C LEU A 144 4.50 -13.00 23.65
N ASP A 145 3.45 -13.79 23.50
CA ASP A 145 2.44 -14.04 24.54
C ASP A 145 1.92 -15.48 24.48
N ALA A 146 1.27 -15.96 25.54
CA ALA A 146 0.53 -17.23 25.52
C ALA A 146 -0.55 -17.24 24.43
N ASP A 147 -0.80 -18.43 23.87
CA ASP A 147 -1.93 -18.68 22.95
C ASP A 147 -2.87 -19.77 23.53
N PRO A 148 -4.18 -19.51 23.69
CA PRO A 148 -4.85 -18.22 23.45
C PRO A 148 -4.39 -17.14 24.44
N SER A 149 -4.30 -15.90 23.95
CA SER A 149 -3.92 -14.76 24.79
C SER A 149 -5.01 -14.49 25.85
N PRO A 150 -4.64 -14.29 27.13
CA PRO A 150 -5.59 -13.95 28.19
C PRO A 150 -6.16 -12.53 28.02
N VAL A 151 -5.52 -11.66 27.23
CA VAL A 151 -6.00 -10.31 26.95
C VAL A 151 -7.15 -10.40 25.92
N SER A 152 -8.39 -10.33 26.42
CA SER A 152 -9.62 -10.35 25.62
C SER A 152 -9.62 -9.29 24.51
N ARG A 153 -9.81 -9.73 23.26
CA ARG A 153 -9.76 -8.93 22.03
C ARG A 153 -11.09 -8.20 21.80
N GLU A 154 -11.14 -6.92 22.14
CA GLU A 154 -12.22 -6.03 21.68
C GLU A 154 -11.84 -5.15 20.47
N ASN A 155 -10.58 -5.20 20.00
CA ASN A 155 -10.13 -4.31 18.93
C ASN A 155 -9.49 -5.05 17.75
N PRO A 156 -9.74 -4.60 16.51
CA PRO A 156 -8.97 -5.04 15.34
C PRO A 156 -7.49 -4.73 15.60
N SER A 157 -6.62 -5.70 15.29
CA SER A 157 -5.16 -5.71 15.57
C SER A 157 -4.56 -4.31 15.66
N PRO A 158 -4.41 -3.72 16.88
CA PRO A 158 -4.08 -2.31 16.98
C PRO A 158 -2.64 -2.11 16.53
N THR A 159 -2.46 -1.14 15.63
CA THR A 159 -1.15 -0.70 15.18
C THR A 159 -0.43 -0.01 16.33
N PRO A 160 0.92 -0.01 16.38
CA PRO A 160 1.67 0.66 17.44
C PRO A 160 1.50 2.19 17.47
N THR A 161 0.73 2.76 16.54
CA THR A 161 0.29 4.16 16.51
C THR A 161 -1.11 4.37 17.10
N SER A 162 -1.95 3.32 17.13
CA SER A 162 -3.33 3.39 17.60
C SER A 162 -3.49 2.88 19.04
N GLY A 163 -2.63 1.97 19.46
CA GLY A 163 -2.61 1.41 20.81
C GLY A 163 -1.66 0.22 20.89
N LEU A 164 -0.99 0.06 22.03
CA LEU A 164 -0.25 -1.17 22.31
C LEU A 164 -1.24 -2.26 22.71
N GLN A 165 -1.05 -3.48 22.20
CA GLN A 165 -1.94 -4.61 22.52
C GLN A 165 -1.91 -4.99 24.00
N GLY A 166 -0.82 -4.69 24.71
CA GLY A 166 -0.66 -5.01 26.11
C GLY A 166 0.79 -4.96 26.55
N VAL A 167 1.03 -5.40 27.78
CA VAL A 167 2.36 -5.77 28.26
C VAL A 167 2.36 -7.27 28.39
N PHE A 168 3.04 -7.94 27.46
CA PHE A 168 3.10 -9.40 27.40
C PHE A 168 4.38 -9.94 28.04
N TRP A 169 4.55 -11.26 28.02
CA TRP A 169 5.77 -11.92 28.50
C TRP A 169 7.04 -11.25 27.99
N LEU A 170 7.12 -11.04 26.66
CA LEU A 170 8.21 -10.33 26.01
C LEU A 170 7.64 -9.29 25.05
N ASN A 171 8.15 -8.06 25.17
CA ASN A 171 7.77 -6.96 24.28
C ASN A 171 9.04 -6.41 23.62
N TYR A 172 9.01 -6.31 22.30
CA TYR A 172 10.00 -5.60 21.50
C TYR A 172 9.50 -4.17 21.27
N TYR A 173 10.30 -3.19 21.69
CA TYR A 173 10.07 -1.77 21.44
C TYR A 173 11.11 -1.25 20.46
N GLY A 174 10.65 -0.83 19.28
CA GLY A 174 11.49 -0.23 18.26
C GLY A 174 11.93 1.18 18.61
N ARG A 175 12.82 1.73 17.77
CA ARG A 175 13.52 3.00 17.99
C ARG A 175 12.61 4.17 18.40
N ALA A 176 11.54 4.43 17.65
CA ALA A 176 10.64 5.56 17.94
C ALA A 176 9.97 5.46 19.31
N ILE A 177 9.61 4.25 19.75
CA ILE A 177 9.03 4.03 21.09
C ILE A 177 10.08 4.24 22.17
N VAL A 178 11.28 3.70 21.97
CA VAL A 178 12.39 3.83 22.94
C VAL A 178 12.84 5.29 23.07
N GLU A 179 12.87 6.05 21.98
CA GLU A 179 13.17 7.49 21.98
C GLU A 179 12.07 8.31 22.68
N ALA A 180 10.79 7.97 22.47
CA ALA A 180 9.68 8.61 23.16
C ALA A 180 9.59 8.23 24.66
N LYS A 181 10.13 7.05 25.04
CA LYS A 181 10.09 6.49 26.39
C LYS A 181 11.49 6.03 26.84
N PRO A 182 12.44 6.95 27.03
CA PRO A 182 13.83 6.61 27.34
C PRO A 182 14.00 5.84 28.66
N ALA A 183 13.06 6.01 29.59
CA ALA A 183 13.03 5.28 30.86
C ALA A 183 12.99 3.75 30.70
N LEU A 184 12.53 3.23 29.56
CA LEU A 184 12.58 1.79 29.25
C LEU A 184 14.00 1.23 29.30
N ARG A 185 15.02 2.03 28.94
CA ARG A 185 16.44 1.62 28.97
C ARG A 185 16.97 1.39 30.39
N SER A 186 16.29 1.95 31.39
CA SER A 186 16.71 1.86 32.80
C SER A 186 16.05 0.70 33.55
N LEU A 187 15.16 -0.04 32.90
CA LEU A 187 14.51 -1.20 33.52
C LEU A 187 15.51 -2.36 33.66
N PRO A 188 15.61 -3.00 34.83
CA PRO A 188 16.58 -4.07 35.06
C PRO A 188 16.31 -5.35 34.24
N PHE A 189 15.09 -5.48 33.72
CA PHE A 189 14.62 -6.58 32.88
C PHE A 189 14.46 -6.17 31.40
N ALA A 190 15.06 -5.05 31.00
CA ALA A 190 15.20 -4.65 29.60
C ALA A 190 16.59 -5.01 29.07
N GLN A 191 16.63 -5.53 27.85
CA GLN A 191 17.84 -5.88 27.12
C GLN A 191 17.88 -5.12 25.79
N ALA A 192 19.07 -4.69 25.37
CA ALA A 192 19.25 -4.12 24.03
C ALA A 192 18.99 -5.18 22.95
N ALA A 193 18.14 -4.85 21.98
CA ALA A 193 17.79 -5.70 20.85
C ALA A 193 18.25 -5.06 19.53
N GLY A 194 19.56 -4.80 19.45
CA GLY A 194 20.17 -3.94 18.42
C GLY A 194 20.56 -2.58 18.98
N GLU A 195 20.94 -1.64 18.11
CA GLU A 195 21.52 -0.35 18.53
C GLU A 195 20.50 0.59 19.21
N HIS A 196 19.24 0.54 18.78
CA HIS A 196 18.21 1.50 19.19
C HIS A 196 16.90 0.90 19.67
N ALA A 197 16.80 -0.44 19.76
CA ALA A 197 15.61 -1.14 20.20
C ALA A 197 15.83 -1.87 21.53
N LEU A 198 14.73 -2.20 22.21
CA LEU A 198 14.74 -2.91 23.48
C LEU A 198 13.82 -4.13 23.43
N LEU A 199 14.28 -5.22 24.02
CA LEU A 199 13.45 -6.35 24.42
C LEU A 199 13.20 -6.25 25.93
N VAL A 200 11.93 -6.28 26.35
CA VAL A 200 11.54 -6.14 27.75
C VAL A 200 10.79 -7.40 28.18
N GLN A 201 11.38 -8.14 29.12
CA GLN A 201 10.81 -9.36 29.69
C GLN A 201 10.11 -9.04 31.00
N THR A 202 8.81 -9.28 31.10
CA THR A 202 8.03 -8.88 32.30
C THR A 202 7.54 -10.06 33.16
N ALA A 203 7.84 -11.29 32.73
CA ALA A 203 7.52 -12.52 33.44
C ALA A 203 8.60 -13.60 33.21
N THR A 204 8.69 -14.58 34.10
CA THR A 204 9.62 -15.70 33.94
C THR A 204 9.15 -16.72 32.91
N SER A 205 7.85 -16.75 32.62
CA SER A 205 7.21 -17.69 31.70
C SER A 205 6.09 -17.02 30.89
N PRO A 206 5.86 -17.44 29.63
CA PRO A 206 4.77 -16.89 28.81
C PRO A 206 3.37 -17.15 29.34
N TRP A 207 3.18 -18.20 30.13
CA TRP A 207 1.85 -18.64 30.59
C TRP A 207 1.45 -18.08 31.96
N GLU A 208 2.25 -17.17 32.53
CA GLU A 208 1.88 -16.42 33.73
C GLU A 208 0.82 -15.38 33.37
N SER A 209 -0.41 -15.54 33.88
CA SER A 209 -1.53 -14.64 33.57
C SER A 209 -1.30 -13.24 34.16
N PRO A 210 -1.22 -12.19 33.32
CA PRO A 210 -0.99 -10.82 33.79
C PRO A 210 -2.20 -10.24 34.55
N ASP A 211 -3.41 -10.80 34.37
CA ASP A 211 -4.64 -10.25 34.97
C ASP A 211 -4.98 -10.86 36.34
N SER A 212 -4.46 -12.05 36.64
CA SER A 212 -4.75 -12.74 37.91
C SER A 212 -3.88 -12.18 39.04
N HIS A 213 -2.61 -11.91 38.75
CA HIS A 213 -1.66 -11.23 39.64
C HIS A 213 -0.57 -10.55 38.77
N PRO A 214 -0.76 -9.28 38.34
CA PRO A 214 0.24 -8.61 37.51
C PRO A 214 1.56 -8.56 38.26
N SER A 215 2.63 -9.01 37.62
CA SER A 215 3.98 -8.89 38.18
C SER A 215 4.29 -7.40 38.43
N ALA A 216 5.20 -7.14 39.38
CA ALA A 216 5.69 -5.79 39.61
C ALA A 216 6.28 -5.17 38.32
N ASP A 217 6.86 -6.00 37.45
CA ASP A 217 7.45 -5.61 36.18
C ASP A 217 6.38 -5.16 35.18
N VAL A 218 5.28 -5.92 35.05
CA VAL A 218 4.11 -5.53 34.22
C VAL A 218 3.54 -4.19 34.69
N THR A 219 3.36 -4.03 36.00
CA THR A 219 2.85 -2.77 36.60
C THR A 219 3.79 -1.60 36.32
N THR A 220 5.10 -1.83 36.41
CA THR A 220 6.13 -0.81 36.12
C THR A 220 6.06 -0.34 34.67
N VAL A 221 6.00 -1.27 33.71
CA VAL A 221 5.89 -0.93 32.28
C VAL A 221 4.58 -0.20 31.98
N ARG A 222 3.44 -0.70 32.51
CA ARG A 222 2.14 -0.02 32.36
C ARG A 222 2.17 1.41 32.89
N THR A 223 2.82 1.63 34.04
CA THR A 223 2.96 2.97 34.64
C THR A 223 3.81 3.91 33.78
N LEU A 224 4.90 3.42 33.17
CA LEU A 224 5.76 4.23 32.29
C LEU A 224 5.04 4.72 31.03
N PHE A 225 4.19 3.86 30.44
CA PHE A 225 3.41 4.22 29.27
C PHE A 225 2.15 5.02 29.64
N GLY A 226 1.55 4.72 30.78
CA GLY A 226 0.22 5.18 31.18
C GLY A 226 -0.90 4.42 30.45
N GLU A 227 -2.07 4.32 31.07
CA GLU A 227 -3.22 3.56 30.53
C GLU A 227 -3.67 4.01 29.13
N ALA A 228 -3.43 5.29 28.77
CA ALA A 228 -3.79 5.82 27.47
C ALA A 228 -3.09 5.10 26.31
N ALA A 229 -1.86 4.62 26.50
CA ALA A 229 -1.09 3.91 25.48
C ALA A 229 -1.71 2.55 25.09
N PHE A 230 -2.47 1.94 25.99
CA PHE A 230 -3.09 0.62 25.78
C PHE A 230 -4.55 0.72 25.32
N ARG A 231 -5.09 1.93 25.19
CA ARG A 231 -6.44 2.16 24.68
C ARG A 231 -6.39 2.44 23.19
N PHE A 232 -7.16 1.69 22.41
CA PHE A 232 -7.27 1.93 20.97
C PHE A 232 -7.85 3.32 20.67
N ARG A 233 -7.11 4.11 19.90
CA ARG A 233 -7.53 5.40 19.32
C ARG A 233 -6.79 5.59 17.99
N GLN A 234 -7.48 5.90 16.90
CA GLN A 234 -6.86 6.11 15.58
C GLN A 234 -5.70 7.13 15.60
N SER A 235 -5.75 8.13 16.49
CA SER A 235 -4.64 9.03 16.78
C SER A 235 -4.34 9.02 18.28
N ASN A 236 -3.51 8.07 18.72
CA ASN A 236 -3.14 7.94 20.12
C ASN A 236 -1.91 8.80 20.46
N ARG A 237 -2.15 9.99 21.02
CA ARG A 237 -1.07 10.93 21.43
C ARG A 237 -0.14 10.40 22.52
N ALA A 238 -0.50 9.29 23.19
CA ALA A 238 0.38 8.65 24.17
C ALA A 238 1.49 7.80 23.52
N LEU A 239 1.40 7.55 22.21
CA LEU A 239 2.32 6.76 21.42
C LEU A 239 2.95 7.60 20.31
N PRO A 240 4.10 7.17 19.76
CA PRO A 240 4.64 7.82 18.59
C PRO A 240 3.67 7.73 17.40
N GLY A 241 3.52 8.83 16.67
CA GLY A 241 2.77 8.89 15.43
C GLY A 241 3.52 8.23 14.27
N VAL A 242 2.82 8.03 13.15
CA VAL A 242 3.38 7.44 11.93
C VAL A 242 4.67 8.16 11.51
N GLU A 243 4.67 9.49 11.48
CA GLU A 243 5.85 10.28 11.08
C GLU A 243 7.10 9.97 11.91
N GLN A 244 6.96 9.75 13.21
CA GLN A 244 8.08 9.44 14.10
C GLN A 244 8.62 8.04 13.85
N HIS A 245 7.74 7.07 13.58
CA HIS A 245 8.16 5.73 13.15
C HIS A 245 8.86 5.74 11.79
N LEU A 246 8.38 6.55 10.84
CA LEU A 246 9.00 6.71 9.53
C LEU A 246 10.34 7.42 9.62
N ALA A 247 10.47 8.45 10.46
CA ALA A 247 11.73 9.15 10.69
C ALA A 247 12.78 8.24 11.35
N ALA A 248 12.33 7.31 12.21
CA ALA A 248 13.19 6.31 12.82
C ALA A 248 13.66 5.21 11.83
N SER A 249 12.96 5.04 10.70
CA SER A 249 13.25 4.02 9.69
C SER A 249 13.47 4.65 8.30
N PRO A 250 14.72 4.90 7.90
CA PRO A 250 15.03 5.59 6.65
C PRO A 250 14.53 4.82 5.42
N GLY A 251 13.93 5.56 4.49
CA GLY A 251 13.37 5.05 3.24
C GLY A 251 12.49 6.11 2.55
N PRO A 252 12.02 5.87 1.31
CA PRO A 252 11.07 6.76 0.65
C PRO A 252 9.86 7.02 1.55
N MET A 253 9.43 8.28 1.65
CA MET A 253 8.23 8.67 2.43
C MET A 253 6.93 8.43 1.66
N GLU A 254 6.97 7.63 0.59
CA GLU A 254 5.81 7.38 -0.25
C GLU A 254 4.81 6.47 0.46
N MET A 255 3.56 6.94 0.52
CA MET A 255 2.47 6.22 1.18
C MET A 255 1.85 5.20 0.23
N PRO A 256 1.43 4.02 0.72
CA PRO A 256 0.94 2.94 -0.13
C PRO A 256 -0.34 3.28 -0.91
N TRP A 257 -1.15 4.23 -0.43
CA TRP A 257 -2.36 4.65 -1.15
C TRP A 257 -2.06 5.52 -2.37
N VAL A 258 -0.90 6.16 -2.47
CA VAL A 258 -0.55 7.00 -3.63
C VAL A 258 -0.53 6.17 -4.92
N ALA A 259 0.10 5.00 -4.88
CA ALA A 259 0.10 4.05 -5.99
C ALA A 259 -1.31 3.54 -6.31
N TRP A 260 -2.10 3.23 -5.27
CA TRP A 260 -3.48 2.78 -5.44
C TRP A 260 -4.39 3.86 -6.06
N GLU A 261 -4.25 5.12 -5.63
CA GLU A 261 -5.00 6.26 -6.18
C GLU A 261 -4.68 6.44 -7.66
N ARG A 262 -3.38 6.40 -8.00
CA ARG A 262 -2.91 6.44 -9.40
C ARG A 262 -3.51 5.30 -10.22
N ASP A 263 -3.45 4.07 -9.74
CA ASP A 263 -3.98 2.90 -10.47
C ASP A 263 -5.51 2.95 -10.62
N LYS A 264 -6.22 3.42 -9.59
CA LYS A 264 -7.66 3.64 -9.62
C LYS A 264 -8.04 4.71 -10.65
N ASP A 265 -7.29 5.80 -10.71
CA ASP A 265 -7.52 6.88 -11.67
C ASP A 265 -7.19 6.46 -13.09
N LEU A 266 -6.09 5.73 -13.30
CA LEU A 266 -5.77 5.10 -14.58
C LEU A 266 -6.88 4.13 -15.02
N ALA A 267 -7.37 3.27 -14.13
CA ALA A 267 -8.46 2.36 -14.43
C ALA A 267 -9.77 3.11 -14.75
N ARG A 268 -10.05 4.21 -14.04
CA ARG A 268 -11.22 5.07 -14.29
C ARG A 268 -11.11 5.79 -15.63
N ARG A 269 -9.94 6.36 -15.95
CA ARG A 269 -9.61 6.97 -17.25
C ARG A 269 -9.78 5.94 -18.36
N GLY A 270 -9.19 4.76 -18.24
CA GLY A 270 -9.31 3.67 -19.22
C GLY A 270 -10.76 3.22 -19.47
N ARG A 271 -11.60 3.14 -18.43
CA ARG A 271 -13.05 2.86 -18.60
C ARG A 271 -13.75 3.97 -19.39
N ARG A 272 -13.47 5.24 -19.07
CA ARG A 272 -14.06 6.40 -19.78
C ARG A 272 -13.56 6.47 -21.22
N TYR A 273 -12.28 6.22 -21.46
CA TYR A 273 -11.66 6.15 -22.78
C TYR A 273 -12.36 5.10 -23.65
N ARG A 274 -12.50 3.85 -23.18
CA ARG A 274 -13.21 2.79 -23.93
C ARG A 274 -14.67 3.15 -24.23
N ALA A 275 -15.34 3.89 -23.36
CA ALA A 275 -16.70 4.38 -23.62
C ALA A 275 -16.71 5.51 -24.66
N ALA A 276 -15.76 6.45 -24.60
CA ALA A 276 -15.61 7.52 -25.57
C ALA A 276 -15.24 6.96 -26.96
N ARG A 277 -14.34 5.98 -27.01
CA ARG A 277 -13.91 5.30 -28.23
C ARG A 277 -15.06 4.61 -28.95
N ARG A 278 -15.88 3.84 -28.23
CA ARG A 278 -17.10 3.23 -28.80
C ARG A 278 -18.08 4.27 -29.34
N ARG A 279 -18.23 5.42 -28.68
CA ARG A 279 -19.07 6.52 -29.19
C ARG A 279 -18.47 7.15 -30.46
N LEU A 280 -17.16 7.31 -30.50
CA LEU A 280 -16.44 7.83 -31.65
C LEU A 280 -16.62 6.89 -32.85
N GLU A 281 -16.38 5.60 -32.69
CA GLU A 281 -16.58 4.57 -33.73
C GLU A 281 -18.01 4.59 -34.28
N GLN A 282 -19.01 4.63 -33.40
CA GLN A 282 -20.43 4.70 -33.79
C GLN A 282 -20.75 5.99 -34.56
N ALA A 283 -20.24 7.14 -34.08
CA ALA A 283 -20.47 8.42 -34.73
C ALA A 283 -19.77 8.50 -36.10
N THR A 284 -18.55 7.93 -36.21
CA THR A 284 -17.79 7.88 -37.46
C THR A 284 -18.45 6.99 -38.49
N ALA A 285 -19.02 5.85 -38.08
CA ALA A 285 -19.74 4.95 -38.99
C ALA A 285 -20.97 5.61 -39.64
N LEU A 286 -21.63 6.54 -38.94
CA LEU A 286 -22.79 7.29 -39.43
C LEU A 286 -22.41 8.48 -40.33
N ALA A 287 -21.15 8.89 -40.29
CA ALA A 287 -20.66 10.16 -40.81
C ALA A 287 -20.36 10.17 -42.32
N GLY A 288 -20.47 9.01 -42.99
CA GLY A 288 -20.18 8.87 -44.41
C GLY A 288 -18.68 8.99 -44.74
N THR A 289 -18.35 8.98 -46.04
CA THR A 289 -16.96 9.12 -46.49
C THR A 289 -16.59 10.60 -46.55
N ARG A 290 -15.53 10.98 -45.84
CA ARG A 290 -14.98 12.35 -45.84
C ARG A 290 -13.59 12.36 -46.45
N GLN A 291 -13.24 13.48 -47.07
CA GLN A 291 -11.89 13.69 -47.60
C GLN A 291 -11.35 15.04 -47.14
N LEU A 292 -10.11 15.02 -46.67
CA LEU A 292 -9.36 16.22 -46.37
C LEU A 292 -9.01 16.94 -47.67
N GLY A 293 -9.16 18.26 -47.72
CA GLY A 293 -8.79 19.05 -48.89
C GLY A 293 -7.28 18.94 -49.19
N ALA A 294 -6.90 18.91 -50.46
CA ALA A 294 -5.50 18.79 -50.88
C ALA A 294 -4.61 19.96 -50.45
N SER A 295 -5.21 21.11 -50.13
CA SER A 295 -4.54 22.32 -49.62
C SER A 295 -4.54 22.43 -48.09
N ALA A 296 -4.85 21.35 -47.36
CA ALA A 296 -4.90 21.37 -45.91
C ALA A 296 -3.49 21.58 -45.31
N VAL A 297 -3.38 22.54 -44.40
CA VAL A 297 -2.16 22.89 -43.67
C VAL A 297 -2.32 22.46 -42.22
N GLU A 298 -1.23 22.01 -41.61
CA GLU A 298 -1.18 21.60 -40.21
C GLU A 298 -1.05 22.81 -39.27
N TRP A 299 -1.79 22.74 -38.17
CA TRP A 299 -1.51 23.45 -36.93
C TRP A 299 -1.33 22.42 -35.82
N SER A 300 -0.38 22.63 -34.91
CA SER A 300 -0.14 21.72 -33.80
C SER A 300 0.34 22.43 -32.54
N THR A 301 0.02 21.85 -31.38
CA THR A 301 0.46 22.32 -30.05
C THR A 301 0.32 21.24 -28.99
N SER A 302 1.00 21.41 -27.86
CA SER A 302 0.77 20.67 -26.62
C SER A 302 -0.20 21.45 -25.72
N LEU A 303 -1.14 20.75 -25.07
CA LEU A 303 -2.09 21.34 -24.13
C LEU A 303 -2.09 20.56 -22.81
N ASP A 304 -1.99 21.28 -21.70
CA ASP A 304 -2.26 20.71 -20.39
C ASP A 304 -3.73 20.26 -20.32
N THR A 305 -3.97 19.15 -19.63
CA THR A 305 -5.33 18.60 -19.45
C THR A 305 -6.29 19.59 -18.75
N SER A 306 -5.77 20.56 -17.99
CA SER A 306 -6.53 21.67 -17.39
C SER A 306 -7.05 22.67 -18.42
N ASP A 307 -6.34 22.89 -19.52
CA ASP A 307 -6.71 23.85 -20.57
C ASP A 307 -7.65 23.24 -21.60
N TRP A 308 -7.77 21.90 -21.60
CA TRP A 308 -8.52 21.13 -22.56
C TRP A 308 -9.98 21.58 -22.71
N GLU A 309 -10.68 21.86 -21.60
CA GLU A 309 -12.09 22.27 -21.65
C GLU A 309 -12.24 23.66 -22.32
N ALA A 310 -11.32 24.59 -22.03
CA ALA A 310 -11.36 25.93 -22.60
C ALA A 310 -11.00 25.90 -24.10
N PHE A 311 -9.96 25.14 -24.47
CA PHE A 311 -9.56 24.95 -25.87
C PHE A 311 -10.66 24.33 -26.71
N THR A 312 -11.30 23.27 -26.22
CA THR A 312 -12.36 22.58 -26.97
C THR A 312 -13.61 23.43 -27.12
N LYS A 313 -13.95 24.25 -26.10
CA LYS A 313 -15.01 25.27 -26.23
C LYS A 313 -14.66 26.32 -27.29
N HIS A 314 -13.40 26.76 -27.39
CA HIS A 314 -12.94 27.68 -28.44
C HIS A 314 -13.15 27.07 -29.83
N LEU A 315 -12.68 25.84 -30.06
CA LEU A 315 -12.88 25.13 -31.32
C LEU A 315 -14.36 24.95 -31.67
N SER A 316 -15.19 24.48 -30.73
CA SER A 316 -16.63 24.30 -30.95
C SER A 316 -17.35 25.60 -31.30
N ARG A 317 -16.96 26.74 -30.72
CA ARG A 317 -17.58 28.04 -30.99
C ARG A 317 -17.18 28.60 -32.37
N ARG A 318 -15.91 28.45 -32.73
CA ARG A 318 -15.33 29.08 -33.93
C ARG A 318 -15.48 28.21 -35.18
N LEU A 319 -15.15 26.92 -35.09
CA LEU A 319 -15.22 25.99 -36.23
C LEU A 319 -16.63 25.41 -36.44
N ARG A 320 -17.42 25.30 -35.36
CA ARG A 320 -18.80 24.76 -35.40
C ARG A 320 -18.87 23.41 -36.14
N GLY A 321 -20.01 23.09 -36.74
CA GLY A 321 -20.21 21.82 -37.45
C GLY A 321 -20.05 20.62 -36.50
N ASP A 322 -19.24 19.65 -36.91
CA ASP A 322 -19.01 18.42 -36.16
C ASP A 322 -18.38 18.62 -34.78
N PHE A 323 -17.64 19.71 -34.54
CA PHE A 323 -17.16 20.03 -33.19
C PHE A 323 -18.28 20.32 -32.19
N THR A 324 -19.50 20.56 -32.65
CA THR A 324 -20.69 20.70 -31.80
C THR A 324 -21.58 19.45 -31.79
N SER A 325 -21.31 18.49 -32.70
CA SER A 325 -22.08 17.26 -32.88
C SER A 325 -21.59 16.14 -31.93
N PRO A 326 -22.32 15.00 -31.85
CA PRO A 326 -21.85 13.84 -31.11
C PRO A 326 -20.47 13.34 -31.55
N LEU A 327 -20.12 13.51 -32.83
CA LEU A 327 -18.84 13.07 -33.38
C LEU A 327 -17.67 13.88 -32.78
N GLY A 328 -17.72 15.21 -32.87
CA GLY A 328 -16.66 16.04 -32.31
C GLY A 328 -16.58 15.96 -30.79
N LYS A 329 -17.72 15.84 -30.10
CA LYS A 329 -17.73 15.59 -28.64
C LYS A 329 -17.06 14.27 -28.27
N ALA A 330 -17.27 13.21 -29.06
CA ALA A 330 -16.61 11.93 -28.84
C ALA A 330 -15.11 12.02 -29.15
N ALA A 331 -14.72 12.68 -30.24
CA ALA A 331 -13.32 12.88 -30.62
C ALA A 331 -12.53 13.63 -29.55
N VAL A 332 -13.07 14.76 -29.08
CA VAL A 332 -12.50 15.56 -27.99
C VAL A 332 -12.37 14.75 -26.71
N ALA A 333 -13.36 13.93 -26.37
CA ALA A 333 -13.32 13.09 -25.18
C ALA A 333 -12.29 11.94 -25.32
N VAL A 334 -12.11 11.37 -26.51
CA VAL A 334 -11.09 10.35 -26.78
C VAL A 334 -9.70 10.95 -26.62
N ALA A 335 -9.43 12.10 -27.24
CA ALA A 335 -8.14 12.79 -27.13
C ALA A 335 -7.79 13.14 -25.67
N GLN A 336 -8.74 13.68 -24.88
CA GLN A 336 -8.50 14.00 -23.46
C GLN A 336 -8.15 12.77 -22.61
N LEU A 337 -8.74 11.62 -22.93
CA LEU A 337 -8.70 10.42 -22.11
C LEU A 337 -7.72 9.38 -22.66
N ALA A 338 -7.03 9.68 -23.75
CA ALA A 338 -6.13 8.78 -24.45
C ALA A 338 -5.07 8.21 -23.48
N PRO A 339 -4.75 6.91 -23.55
CA PRO A 339 -3.66 6.34 -22.77
C PRO A 339 -2.30 6.84 -23.28
N LEU A 340 -1.23 6.61 -22.49
CA LEU A 340 0.14 6.86 -22.93
C LEU A 340 0.44 6.11 -24.23
N ASP A 341 1.22 6.75 -25.09
CA ASP A 341 1.67 6.27 -26.40
C ASP A 341 0.55 6.03 -27.42
N GLU A 342 -0.66 6.57 -27.16
CA GLU A 342 -1.75 6.58 -28.13
C GLU A 342 -1.59 7.76 -29.09
N GLU A 343 -1.68 7.49 -30.39
CA GLU A 343 -1.79 8.48 -31.46
C GLU A 343 -2.94 8.10 -32.39
N ASP A 344 -3.83 9.05 -32.69
CA ASP A 344 -4.91 8.83 -33.65
C ASP A 344 -5.51 10.14 -34.18
N SER A 345 -6.40 10.04 -35.17
CA SER A 345 -7.10 11.20 -35.72
C SER A 345 -8.49 10.88 -36.27
N VAL A 346 -9.31 11.91 -36.44
CA VAL A 346 -10.63 11.81 -37.07
C VAL A 346 -10.88 12.97 -38.03
N LEU A 347 -11.65 12.71 -39.09
CA LEU A 347 -12.13 13.74 -40.00
C LEU A 347 -13.45 14.33 -39.52
N LEU A 348 -13.50 15.65 -39.39
CA LEU A 348 -14.66 16.42 -38.91
C LEU A 348 -15.06 17.48 -39.94
N ASP A 349 -16.34 17.63 -40.21
CA ASP A 349 -16.82 18.70 -41.09
C ASP A 349 -17.13 19.97 -40.28
N THR A 350 -16.49 21.07 -40.66
CA THR A 350 -16.65 22.37 -40.02
C THR A 350 -17.30 23.36 -40.98
N VAL A 351 -17.63 24.57 -40.51
CA VAL A 351 -18.09 25.64 -41.41
C VAL A 351 -17.01 26.13 -42.38
N HIS A 352 -15.75 25.75 -42.15
CA HIS A 352 -14.58 26.10 -42.97
C HIS A 352 -14.06 24.92 -43.82
N GLY A 353 -14.85 23.84 -43.92
CA GLY A 353 -14.52 22.61 -44.64
C GLY A 353 -14.16 21.43 -43.74
N THR A 354 -13.81 20.30 -44.35
CA THR A 354 -13.38 19.10 -43.63
C THR A 354 -11.98 19.32 -43.05
N VAL A 355 -11.80 18.95 -41.77
CA VAL A 355 -10.53 19.01 -41.05
C VAL A 355 -10.15 17.64 -40.53
N ARG A 356 -8.84 17.39 -40.35
CA ARG A 356 -8.34 16.25 -39.57
C ARG A 356 -7.98 16.75 -38.18
N PHE A 357 -8.68 16.27 -37.17
CA PHE A 357 -8.34 16.50 -35.76
C PHE A 357 -7.61 15.27 -35.23
N GLY A 358 -6.32 15.42 -34.95
CA GLY A 358 -5.45 14.38 -34.41
C GLY A 358 -4.96 14.71 -33.00
N TRP A 359 -4.53 13.66 -32.30
CA TRP A 359 -3.97 13.76 -30.97
C TRP A 359 -2.87 12.71 -30.76
N SER A 360 -1.90 13.04 -29.90
CA SER A 360 -0.94 12.09 -29.33
C SER A 360 -0.72 12.36 -27.84
N THR A 361 -0.46 11.31 -27.06
CA THR A 361 -0.24 11.42 -25.61
C THR A 361 1.07 10.78 -25.22
N SER A 362 2.10 11.60 -25.02
CA SER A 362 3.41 11.18 -24.49
C SER A 362 3.52 11.37 -22.96
N ASP A 363 2.61 12.14 -22.38
CA ASP A 363 2.43 12.38 -20.94
C ASP A 363 0.93 12.23 -20.62
N LEU A 364 0.57 11.81 -19.39
CA LEU A 364 -0.82 11.71 -18.97
C LEU A 364 -1.48 13.07 -18.72
N ASP A 365 -0.67 14.08 -18.41
CA ASP A 365 -1.13 15.42 -18.06
C ASP A 365 -1.11 16.40 -19.24
N VAL A 366 -0.54 16.00 -20.38
CA VAL A 366 -0.41 16.80 -21.61
C VAL A 366 -0.96 16.03 -22.80
N VAL A 367 -1.73 16.70 -23.66
CA VAL A 367 -2.21 16.16 -24.93
C VAL A 367 -1.63 17.00 -26.06
N ASP A 368 -0.87 16.37 -26.95
CA ASP A 368 -0.45 16.99 -28.19
C ASP A 368 -1.60 16.91 -29.19
N VAL A 369 -1.96 18.05 -29.78
CA VAL A 369 -3.09 18.19 -30.72
C VAL A 369 -2.56 18.61 -32.07
N THR A 370 -3.06 17.97 -33.12
CA THR A 370 -2.83 18.35 -34.51
C THR A 370 -4.16 18.65 -35.18
N VAL A 371 -4.23 19.72 -35.97
CA VAL A 371 -5.40 20.09 -36.78
C VAL A 371 -4.92 20.38 -38.19
N HIS A 372 -5.32 19.55 -39.16
CA HIS A 372 -5.12 19.86 -40.57
C HIS A 372 -6.41 20.44 -41.16
N GLY A 373 -6.33 21.61 -41.78
CA GLY A 373 -7.49 22.28 -42.36
C GLY A 373 -7.12 23.37 -43.36
N SER A 374 -8.13 24.09 -43.84
CA SER A 374 -7.91 25.28 -44.67
C SER A 374 -7.20 26.38 -43.87
N PRO A 375 -6.55 27.38 -44.51
CA PRO A 375 -5.89 28.47 -43.79
C PRO A 375 -6.75 29.16 -42.71
N PRO A 376 -8.07 29.40 -42.92
CA PRO A 376 -8.94 29.93 -41.87
C PRO A 376 -9.05 29.05 -40.61
N VAL A 377 -8.92 27.73 -40.75
CA VAL A 377 -8.91 26.80 -39.60
C VAL A 377 -7.63 27.00 -38.78
N VAL A 378 -6.49 27.13 -39.44
CA VAL A 378 -5.19 27.37 -38.79
C VAL A 378 -5.19 28.71 -38.07
N GLU A 379 -5.75 29.77 -38.66
CA GLU A 379 -5.92 31.08 -38.02
C GLU A 379 -6.79 30.98 -36.76
N VAL A 380 -7.91 30.25 -36.82
CA VAL A 380 -8.77 30.01 -35.65
C VAL A 380 -8.02 29.26 -34.54
N CYS A 381 -7.25 28.24 -34.89
CA CYS A 381 -6.45 27.50 -33.92
C CYS A 381 -5.32 28.35 -33.32
N GLY A 382 -4.63 29.16 -34.14
CA GLY A 382 -3.58 30.09 -33.69
C GLY A 382 -4.10 31.15 -32.72
N ALA A 383 -5.31 31.66 -32.95
CA ALA A 383 -5.97 32.63 -32.08
C ALA A 383 -6.27 32.10 -30.66
N TRP A 384 -6.07 30.81 -30.37
CA TRP A 384 -6.11 30.26 -29.01
C TRP A 384 -5.07 30.90 -28.09
N PHE A 385 -3.89 31.25 -28.63
CA PHE A 385 -2.80 31.85 -27.87
C PHE A 385 -2.85 33.37 -27.79
N GLU A 386 -3.80 33.99 -28.50
CA GLU A 386 -3.96 35.44 -28.48
C GLU A 386 -4.76 35.83 -27.22
N PRO A 387 -4.27 36.78 -26.41
CA PRO A 387 -5.00 37.24 -25.24
C PRO A 387 -6.35 37.84 -25.68
N SER A 388 -7.43 37.27 -25.14
CA SER A 388 -8.81 37.67 -25.40
C SER A 388 -9.17 39.04 -24.84
#